data_AF-A0A9D5PV37-F1
#
_entry.id   AF-A0A9D5PV37-F1
#
_cell.length_a   1.000
_cell.length_b   1.000
_cell.length_c   1.000
_cell.angle_alpha   90.00
_cell.angle_beta   90.00
_cell.angle_gamma   90.00
#
_symmetry.space_group_name_H-M   'P 1'
#
loop_
_entity.id
_entity.type
_entity.pdbx_description
1 polymer ?
#
loop_
_entity_poly.entity_id
_entity_poly.type
_entity_poly.pdbx_seq_one_letter_code
_entity_poly.pdbx_strand_id
1 'polypeptide(L)'
;MWGNHREFLRMLRREPGRPTLFEPHPTRAIATQLLWRGGDAMWDTVSHRVDTLIALYAYLRADTAVIPADAASIGEVLELSHKLPEEMRFTILTDDAAALTAADASNAVCAIASACALSGGDFAKPVIFMAEDDAGIESAIRRGASGVHIPDSIEARYDTYGRHIALLGGLGICQLNSDSPAAIHRRIRALHEQTGGVGYAIGTGSDGMTEANYLSFISMLGIFNNLVSEFRT
;
A
#
# COMPACT_ATOMS: atom_id res chain seq x y z
N MET A 1 10.32 -9.65 -13.30
CA MET A 1 10.87 -8.55 -12.47
C MET A 1 10.14 -8.57 -11.15
N TRP A 2 10.87 -8.44 -10.04
CA TRP A 2 10.32 -8.33 -8.68
C TRP A 2 9.72 -6.92 -8.51
N GLY A 3 9.15 -6.58 -7.35
CA GLY A 3 8.60 -5.24 -7.09
C GLY A 3 9.60 -4.12 -7.36
N ASN A 4 9.14 -2.98 -7.87
CA ASN A 4 9.99 -1.84 -8.22
C ASN A 4 9.37 -0.53 -7.72
N HIS A 5 10.01 0.09 -6.73
CA HIS A 5 9.52 1.32 -6.11
C HIS A 5 9.33 2.48 -7.10
N ARG A 6 10.01 2.48 -8.25
CA ARG A 6 9.82 3.52 -9.27
C ARG A 6 8.43 3.45 -9.88
N GLU A 7 7.86 2.27 -10.05
CA GLU A 7 6.47 2.12 -10.54
C GLU A 7 5.47 2.66 -9.50
N PHE A 8 5.74 2.45 -8.20
CA PHE A 8 4.95 3.07 -7.13
C PHE A 8 5.03 4.60 -7.16
N LEU A 9 6.24 5.16 -7.34
CA LEU A 9 6.43 6.61 -7.46
C LEU A 9 5.75 7.19 -8.71
N ARG A 10 5.78 6.48 -9.84
CA ARG A 10 5.05 6.87 -11.06
C ARG A 10 3.54 6.89 -10.82
N MET A 11 3.02 5.89 -10.12
CA MET A 11 1.61 5.84 -9.73
C MET A 11 1.24 7.04 -8.83
N LEU A 12 2.04 7.38 -7.82
CA LEU A 12 1.80 8.57 -6.99
C LEU A 12 1.86 9.88 -7.78
N ARG A 13 2.69 9.94 -8.82
CA ARG A 13 2.73 11.07 -9.77
C ARG A 13 1.60 11.06 -10.78
N ARG A 14 0.76 10.02 -10.76
CA ARG A 14 -0.37 9.80 -11.68
C ARG A 14 0.11 9.74 -13.13
N GLU A 15 1.24 9.05 -13.33
CA GLU A 15 1.69 8.67 -14.66
C GLU A 15 1.07 7.31 -15.03
N PRO A 16 0.74 7.07 -16.32
CA PRO A 16 0.27 5.77 -16.76
C PRO A 16 1.30 4.68 -16.49
N GLY A 17 0.84 3.53 -15.99
CA GLY A 17 1.69 2.39 -15.72
C GLY A 17 0.88 1.13 -15.43
N ARG A 18 1.61 0.08 -15.02
CA ARG A 18 0.96 -1.13 -14.52
C ARG A 18 0.30 -0.86 -13.16
N PRO A 19 -0.69 -1.67 -12.75
CA PRO A 19 -1.22 -1.54 -11.40
C PRO A 19 -0.13 -1.74 -10.34
N THR A 20 -0.31 -1.04 -9.23
CA THR A 20 0.51 -1.16 -8.03
C THR A 20 -0.32 -1.73 -6.88
N LEU A 21 0.34 -2.34 -5.89
CA LEU A 21 -0.30 -2.85 -4.68
C LEU A 21 0.04 -1.94 -3.51
N PHE A 22 -0.96 -1.54 -2.73
CA PHE A 22 -0.78 -0.83 -1.47
C PHE A 22 -1.69 -1.43 -0.40
N GLU A 23 -1.09 -2.25 0.46
CA GLU A 23 -1.79 -2.95 1.54
C GLU A 23 -1.14 -2.55 2.87
N PRO A 24 -1.60 -1.48 3.56
CA PRO A 24 -0.88 -0.92 4.71
C PRO A 24 -1.05 -1.72 6.01
N HIS A 25 -2.05 -2.59 6.10
CA HIS A 25 -2.42 -3.29 7.34
C HIS A 25 -2.59 -4.80 7.16
N PRO A 26 -1.59 -5.54 6.64
CA PRO A 26 -1.70 -6.99 6.55
C PRO A 26 -1.80 -7.58 7.95
N THR A 27 -2.91 -8.29 8.24
CA THR A 27 -3.09 -8.92 9.55
C THR A 27 -2.13 -10.09 9.73
N ARG A 28 -1.75 -10.36 11.00
CA ARG A 28 -0.88 -11.48 11.36
C ARG A 28 -1.37 -12.82 10.79
N ALA A 29 -2.67 -13.06 10.86
CA ALA A 29 -3.29 -14.29 10.34
C ALA A 29 -3.07 -14.43 8.83
N ILE A 30 -3.27 -13.34 8.08
CA ILE A 30 -3.15 -13.34 6.62
C ILE A 30 -1.70 -13.48 6.19
N ALA A 31 -0.78 -12.74 6.82
CA ALA A 31 0.65 -12.87 6.57
C ALA A 31 1.15 -14.31 6.83
N THR A 32 0.69 -14.92 7.93
CA THR A 32 0.99 -16.33 8.29
C THR A 32 0.51 -17.31 7.21
N GLN A 33 -0.74 -17.15 6.77
CA GLN A 33 -1.35 -18.01 5.76
C GLN A 33 -0.68 -17.86 4.38
N LEU A 34 -0.32 -16.64 3.97
CA LEU A 34 0.31 -16.38 2.67
C LEU A 34 1.75 -16.87 2.61
N LEU A 35 2.51 -16.69 3.70
CA LEU A 35 3.90 -17.12 3.77
C LEU A 35 4.08 -18.59 4.11
N TRP A 36 3.00 -19.28 4.50
CA TRP A 36 3.03 -20.67 4.97
C TRP A 36 4.04 -20.85 6.13
N ARG A 37 4.11 -19.84 7.01
CA ARG A 37 4.98 -19.78 8.19
C ARG A 37 4.15 -19.25 9.35
N GLY A 38 4.33 -19.81 10.54
CA GLY A 38 3.59 -19.40 11.73
C GLY A 38 4.41 -19.45 13.01
N GLY A 39 3.83 -18.91 14.08
CA GLY A 39 4.45 -18.81 15.41
C GLY A 39 4.60 -17.37 15.90
N ASP A 40 4.77 -17.20 17.21
CA ASP A 40 5.00 -15.88 17.83
C ASP A 40 6.35 -15.29 17.44
N ALA A 41 7.34 -16.13 17.13
CA ALA A 41 8.68 -15.72 16.70
C ALA A 41 8.71 -14.90 15.40
N MET A 42 7.61 -14.78 14.67
CA MET A 42 7.50 -13.89 13.51
C MET A 42 7.13 -12.45 13.89
N TRP A 43 6.70 -12.21 15.14
CA TRP A 43 6.04 -10.96 15.57
C TRP A 43 6.46 -10.49 16.96
N ASP A 44 7.27 -11.27 17.67
CA ASP A 44 7.74 -11.02 19.05
C ASP A 44 8.74 -9.86 19.15
N THR A 45 9.42 -9.52 18.06
CA THR A 45 10.36 -8.38 17.98
C THR A 45 10.08 -7.49 16.77
N VAL A 46 10.58 -6.25 16.81
CA VAL A 46 10.52 -5.33 15.67
C VAL A 46 11.22 -5.95 14.45
N SER A 47 12.44 -6.47 14.60
CA SER A 47 13.14 -7.12 13.50
C SER A 47 12.38 -8.30 12.90
N HIS A 48 11.82 -9.19 13.72
CA HIS A 48 11.07 -10.34 13.19
C HIS A 48 9.80 -9.90 12.45
N ARG A 49 9.10 -8.88 12.97
CA ARG A 49 7.94 -8.27 12.30
C ARG A 49 8.32 -7.67 10.95
N VAL A 50 9.39 -6.87 10.90
CA VAL A 50 9.87 -6.22 9.67
C VAL A 50 10.32 -7.26 8.65
N ASP A 51 11.09 -8.27 9.06
CA ASP A 51 11.51 -9.38 8.19
C ASP A 51 10.31 -10.12 7.60
N THR A 52 9.30 -10.37 8.42
CA THR A 52 8.04 -11.01 7.99
C THR A 52 7.32 -10.15 6.95
N LEU A 53 7.22 -8.84 7.16
CA LEU A 53 6.58 -7.93 6.22
C LEU A 53 7.38 -7.81 4.91
N ILE A 54 8.72 -7.72 4.97
CA ILE A 54 9.59 -7.73 3.77
C ILE A 54 9.34 -9.00 2.95
N ALA A 55 9.34 -10.17 3.60
CA ALA A 55 9.07 -11.44 2.94
C ALA A 55 7.66 -11.47 2.32
N LEU A 56 6.66 -10.96 3.05
CA LEU A 56 5.28 -10.88 2.56
C LEU A 56 5.19 -10.01 1.31
N TYR A 57 5.62 -8.75 1.35
CA TYR A 57 5.49 -7.86 0.20
C TYR A 57 6.32 -8.32 -1.00
N ALA A 58 7.49 -8.93 -0.78
CA ALA A 58 8.26 -9.57 -1.83
C ALA A 58 7.49 -10.74 -2.47
N TYR A 59 6.85 -11.59 -1.67
CA TYR A 59 5.98 -12.67 -2.16
C TYR A 59 4.79 -12.15 -2.96
N LEU A 60 4.17 -11.07 -2.48
CA LEU A 60 3.07 -10.38 -3.16
C LEU A 60 3.50 -9.62 -4.42
N ARG A 61 4.81 -9.50 -4.67
CA ARG A 61 5.40 -8.69 -5.74
C ARG A 61 4.97 -7.21 -5.68
N ALA A 62 4.75 -6.72 -4.47
CA ALA A 62 4.44 -5.31 -4.25
C ALA A 62 5.66 -4.44 -4.55
N ASP A 63 5.43 -3.21 -4.97
CA ASP A 63 6.49 -2.27 -5.36
C ASP A 63 7.24 -1.68 -4.17
N THR A 64 6.59 -1.65 -3.01
CA THR A 64 7.14 -1.17 -1.75
C THR A 64 6.70 -2.07 -0.61
N ALA A 65 7.46 -2.07 0.48
CA ALA A 65 7.05 -2.71 1.73
C ALA A 65 6.50 -1.62 2.65
N VAL A 66 5.22 -1.72 3.01
CA VAL A 66 4.60 -0.77 3.94
C VAL A 66 4.90 -1.22 5.37
N ILE A 67 5.64 -0.42 6.13
CA ILE A 67 6.10 -0.77 7.47
C ILE A 67 5.60 0.27 8.47
N PRO A 68 4.75 -0.12 9.44
CA PRO A 68 4.43 0.71 10.59
C PRO A 68 5.66 0.91 11.49
N ALA A 69 5.97 2.15 11.83
CA ALA A 69 7.09 2.50 12.71
C ALA A 69 6.76 3.70 13.59
N ASP A 70 7.41 3.79 14.74
CA ASP A 70 7.38 4.91 15.67
C ASP A 70 8.81 5.42 15.94
N ALA A 71 8.97 6.44 16.78
CA ALA A 71 10.28 6.99 17.14
C ALA A 71 11.26 5.93 17.67
N ALA A 72 10.75 4.93 18.41
CA ALA A 72 11.57 3.92 19.06
C ALA A 72 12.05 2.84 18.08
N SER A 73 11.25 2.52 17.06
CA SER A 73 11.49 1.42 16.14
C SER A 73 12.05 1.83 14.78
N ILE A 74 11.92 3.10 14.36
CA ILE A 74 12.33 3.54 13.01
C ILE A 74 13.81 3.26 12.70
N GLY A 75 14.72 3.41 13.67
CA GLY A 75 16.14 3.12 13.47
C GLY A 75 16.39 1.67 13.06
N GLU A 76 15.83 0.73 13.83
CA GLU A 76 15.92 -0.71 13.57
C GLU A 76 15.25 -1.09 12.24
N VAL A 77 14.09 -0.49 11.92
CA VAL A 77 13.41 -0.69 10.62
C VAL A 77 14.33 -0.32 9.45
N LEU A 78 14.99 0.84 9.52
CA LEU A 78 15.86 1.34 8.46
C LEU A 78 17.13 0.49 8.30
N GLU A 79 17.68 -0.04 9.38
CA GLU A 79 18.83 -0.97 9.35
C GLU A 79 18.49 -2.24 8.57
N LEU A 80 17.24 -2.70 8.62
CA LEU A 80 16.78 -3.90 7.90
C LEU A 80 16.52 -3.68 6.40
N SER A 81 16.73 -2.46 5.89
CA SER A 81 16.59 -2.16 4.46
C SER A 81 17.46 -3.01 3.54
N HIS A 82 18.61 -3.50 4.03
CA HIS A 82 19.48 -4.41 3.27
C HIS A 82 18.83 -5.76 2.94
N LYS A 83 17.74 -6.14 3.62
CA LYS A 83 16.98 -7.36 3.35
C LYS A 83 15.92 -7.18 2.26
N LEU A 84 15.61 -5.94 1.87
CA LEU A 84 14.70 -5.68 0.76
C LEU A 84 15.29 -6.20 -0.56
N PRO A 85 14.45 -6.69 -1.49
CA PRO A 85 14.87 -6.86 -2.88
C PRO A 85 15.44 -5.56 -3.46
N GLU A 86 16.40 -5.67 -4.37
CA GLU A 86 17.22 -4.54 -4.86
C GLU A 86 16.43 -3.30 -5.31
N GLU A 87 15.33 -3.50 -6.05
CA GLU A 87 14.50 -2.41 -6.57
C GLU A 87 13.37 -1.98 -5.63
N MET A 88 13.25 -2.59 -4.46
CA MET A 88 12.18 -2.34 -3.52
C MET A 88 12.62 -1.36 -2.43
N ARG A 89 11.69 -0.55 -1.93
CA ARG A 89 11.93 0.43 -0.86
C ARG A 89 10.80 0.37 0.16
N PHE A 90 11.02 0.95 1.32
CA PHE A 90 9.99 1.10 2.32
C PHE A 90 9.04 2.25 1.98
N THR A 91 7.77 2.03 2.33
CA THR A 91 6.82 3.11 2.63
C THR A 91 6.59 3.08 4.13
N ILE A 92 6.96 4.12 4.86
CA ILE A 92 6.83 4.14 6.32
C ILE A 92 5.45 4.69 6.69
N LEU A 93 4.70 3.91 7.47
CA LEU A 93 3.42 4.33 8.04
C LEU A 93 3.65 4.82 9.48
N THR A 94 3.45 6.11 9.72
CA THR A 94 3.66 6.71 11.04
C THR A 94 2.98 8.08 11.18
N ASP A 95 2.59 8.42 12.40
CA ASP A 95 2.21 9.79 12.79
C ASP A 95 3.22 10.42 13.76
N ASP A 96 4.29 9.69 14.10
CA ASP A 96 5.33 10.16 15.00
C ASP A 96 6.30 11.11 14.27
N ALA A 97 6.46 12.33 14.78
CA ALA A 97 7.26 13.37 14.14
C ALA A 97 8.75 13.01 13.98
N ALA A 98 9.33 12.28 14.93
CA ALA A 98 10.72 11.85 14.85
C ALA A 98 10.89 10.74 13.80
N ALA A 99 9.96 9.79 13.76
CA ALA A 99 9.92 8.75 12.73
C ALA A 99 9.71 9.33 11.33
N LEU A 100 8.82 10.33 11.18
CA LEU A 100 8.61 11.05 9.93
C LEU A 100 9.91 11.69 9.42
N THR A 101 10.63 12.40 10.30
CA THR A 101 11.90 13.06 9.95
C THR A 101 12.97 12.05 9.54
N ALA A 102 13.10 10.95 10.28
CA ALA A 102 14.05 9.88 9.96
C ALA A 102 13.71 9.18 8.63
N ALA A 103 12.42 8.95 8.36
CA ALA A 103 11.95 8.35 7.13
C ALA A 103 12.23 9.25 5.91
N ASP A 104 11.98 10.56 6.02
CA ASP A 104 12.18 11.52 4.93
C ASP A 104 13.67 11.62 4.53
N ALA A 105 14.57 11.59 5.51
CA ALA A 105 16.01 11.65 5.31
C ALA A 105 16.62 10.36 4.72
N SER A 106 15.88 9.24 4.72
CA SER A 106 16.43 7.93 4.36
C SER A 106 16.28 7.61 2.86
N ASN A 107 17.34 7.05 2.27
CA ASN A 107 17.32 6.51 0.91
C ASN A 107 16.65 5.12 0.82
N ALA A 108 16.45 4.45 1.96
CA ALA A 108 15.71 3.20 2.02
C ALA A 108 14.19 3.41 1.91
N VAL A 109 13.72 4.64 2.13
CA VAL A 109 12.31 5.02 2.10
C VAL A 109 12.00 5.78 0.81
N CYS A 110 10.93 5.39 0.13
CA CYS A 110 10.46 6.09 -1.08
C CYS A 110 9.22 6.94 -0.84
N ALA A 111 8.41 6.64 0.16
CA ALA A 111 7.20 7.39 0.51
C ALA A 111 6.88 7.28 2.00
N ILE A 112 6.04 8.19 2.48
CA ILE A 112 5.55 8.23 3.87
C ILE A 112 4.03 8.15 3.83
N ALA A 113 3.43 7.34 4.70
CA ALA A 113 2.00 7.29 4.92
C ALA A 113 1.68 7.79 6.34
N SER A 114 0.67 8.66 6.48
CA SER A 114 0.33 9.28 7.76
C SER A 114 -1.10 9.84 7.76
N ALA A 115 -1.76 9.79 8.92
CA ALA A 115 -3.05 10.46 9.15
C ALA A 115 -2.86 11.95 9.54
N CYS A 116 -1.68 12.35 10.03
CA CYS A 116 -1.44 13.67 10.62
C CYS A 116 -0.35 14.52 9.94
N ALA A 117 0.57 13.92 9.17
CA ALA A 117 1.84 14.55 8.76
C ALA A 117 1.69 15.80 7.88
N LEU A 118 0.58 15.97 7.17
CA LEU A 118 0.37 17.11 6.30
C LEU A 118 0.13 18.45 7.03
N SER A 119 0.25 18.47 8.36
CA SER A 119 -0.09 19.63 9.20
C SER A 119 1.10 20.56 9.50
N GLY A 120 2.32 20.31 8.98
CA GLY A 120 3.44 21.22 9.29
C GLY A 120 4.87 20.86 8.84
N GLY A 121 5.08 20.04 7.81
CA GLY A 121 6.43 19.71 7.31
C GLY A 121 6.54 19.71 5.79
N ASP A 122 7.60 20.36 5.27
CA ASP A 122 8.03 20.21 3.87
C ASP A 122 8.82 18.89 3.77
N PHE A 123 8.13 17.81 3.41
CA PHE A 123 8.77 16.51 3.18
C PHE A 123 9.32 16.43 1.75
N ALA A 124 10.55 15.94 1.61
CA ALA A 124 11.14 15.67 0.30
C ALA A 124 10.51 14.43 -0.37
N LYS A 125 10.00 13.48 0.43
CA LYS A 125 9.33 12.27 -0.05
C LYS A 125 7.84 12.53 -0.30
N PRO A 126 7.24 11.83 -1.28
CA PRO A 126 5.79 11.77 -1.44
C PRO A 126 5.09 11.34 -0.15
N VAL A 127 4.05 12.08 0.22
CA VAL A 127 3.20 11.78 1.38
C VAL A 127 1.87 11.20 0.92
N ILE A 128 1.47 10.11 1.56
CA ILE A 128 0.19 9.42 1.41
C ILE A 128 -0.64 9.73 2.66
N PHE A 129 -1.79 10.38 2.47
CA PHE A 129 -2.69 10.67 3.58
C PHE A 129 -3.59 9.48 3.89
N MET A 130 -3.80 9.14 5.16
CA MET A 130 -4.75 8.10 5.56
C MET A 130 -6.13 8.75 5.78
N ALA A 131 -7.01 8.70 4.78
CA ALA A 131 -8.36 9.27 4.87
C ALA A 131 -9.41 8.18 5.15
N GLU A 132 -10.48 8.57 5.84
CA GLU A 132 -11.65 7.71 6.08
C GLU A 132 -12.83 8.10 5.16
N ASP A 133 -12.89 9.35 4.72
CA ASP A 133 -14.01 9.91 3.97
C ASP A 133 -13.56 10.94 2.92
N ASP A 134 -14.54 11.46 2.18
CA ASP A 134 -14.35 12.47 1.14
C ASP A 134 -13.75 13.78 1.67
N ALA A 135 -14.12 14.19 2.89
CA ALA A 135 -13.55 15.39 3.52
C ALA A 135 -12.05 15.21 3.79
N GLY A 136 -11.63 14.00 4.18
CA GLY A 136 -10.24 13.60 4.31
C GLY A 136 -9.49 13.66 2.98
N ILE A 137 -10.09 13.17 1.88
CA ILE A 137 -9.50 13.25 0.53
C ILE A 137 -9.29 14.71 0.11
N GLU A 138 -10.32 15.55 0.27
CA GLU A 138 -10.21 16.98 -0.06
C GLU A 138 -9.14 17.69 0.78
N SER A 139 -9.02 17.32 2.07
CA SER A 139 -7.97 17.81 2.95
C SER A 139 -6.58 17.42 2.44
N ALA A 140 -6.40 16.16 2.03
CA ALA A 140 -5.15 15.67 1.45
C ALA A 140 -4.76 16.45 0.19
N ILE A 141 -5.73 16.71 -0.71
CA ILE A 141 -5.53 17.52 -1.93
C ILE A 141 -5.09 18.94 -1.56
N ARG A 142 -5.82 19.61 -0.67
CA ARG A 142 -5.50 21.00 -0.26
C ARG A 142 -4.11 21.13 0.35
N ARG A 143 -3.64 20.08 1.02
CA ARG A 143 -2.33 20.04 1.67
C ARG A 143 -1.21 19.49 0.76
N GLY A 144 -1.50 19.22 -0.51
CA GLY A 144 -0.50 18.80 -1.50
C GLY A 144 0.01 17.37 -1.32
N ALA A 145 -0.78 16.47 -0.71
CA ALA A 145 -0.44 15.05 -0.65
C ALA A 145 -0.27 14.46 -2.05
N SER A 146 0.64 13.51 -2.20
CA SER A 146 0.84 12.79 -3.46
C SER A 146 -0.18 11.67 -3.65
N GLY A 147 -0.66 11.10 -2.55
CA GLY A 147 -1.67 10.06 -2.56
C GLY A 147 -2.57 10.12 -1.33
N VAL A 148 -3.68 9.40 -1.40
CA VAL A 148 -4.57 9.17 -0.26
C VAL A 148 -4.95 7.70 -0.21
N HIS A 149 -4.75 7.08 0.94
CA HIS A 149 -5.31 5.78 1.24
C HIS A 149 -6.77 5.95 1.65
N ILE A 150 -7.65 5.12 1.08
CA ILE A 150 -9.06 5.09 1.41
C ILE A 150 -9.52 3.65 1.72
N PRO A 151 -10.38 3.45 2.72
CA PRO A 151 -10.84 2.11 3.08
C PRO A 151 -11.89 1.54 2.12
N ASP A 152 -12.62 2.42 1.45
CA ASP A 152 -13.77 2.08 0.60
C ASP A 152 -13.47 2.20 -0.90
N SER A 153 -14.46 1.88 -1.74
CA SER A 153 -14.38 1.89 -3.21
C SER A 153 -13.62 3.09 -3.83
N ILE A 154 -12.50 2.79 -4.49
CA ILE A 154 -11.78 3.71 -5.39
C ILE A 154 -12.66 4.07 -6.58
N GLU A 155 -13.38 3.11 -7.15
CA GLU A 155 -14.18 3.29 -8.37
C GLU A 155 -15.20 4.41 -8.23
N ALA A 156 -15.87 4.48 -7.08
CA ALA A 156 -16.87 5.50 -6.78
C ALA A 156 -16.27 6.92 -6.68
N ARG A 157 -14.95 7.02 -6.50
CA ARG A 157 -14.24 8.27 -6.16
C ARG A 157 -13.25 8.71 -7.23
N TYR A 158 -12.87 7.83 -8.14
CA TYR A 158 -11.84 8.10 -9.12
C TYR A 158 -12.22 9.23 -10.09
N ASP A 159 -13.45 9.26 -10.57
CA ASP A 159 -13.91 10.30 -11.51
C ASP A 159 -13.87 11.71 -10.88
N THR A 160 -14.11 11.79 -9.56
CA THR A 160 -14.09 13.04 -8.80
C THR A 160 -12.67 13.46 -8.41
N TYR A 161 -11.87 12.54 -7.87
CA TYR A 161 -10.60 12.89 -7.20
C TYR A 161 -9.34 12.40 -7.91
N GLY A 162 -9.41 11.39 -8.79
CA GLY A 162 -8.25 10.78 -9.45
C GLY A 162 -7.46 11.76 -10.34
N ARG A 163 -8.10 12.85 -10.78
CA ARG A 163 -7.45 13.96 -11.49
C ARG A 163 -6.67 14.91 -10.60
N HIS A 164 -6.75 14.76 -9.29
CA HIS A 164 -6.10 15.64 -8.31
C HIS A 164 -5.07 14.92 -7.44
N ILE A 165 -5.32 13.66 -7.09
CA ILE A 165 -4.51 12.88 -6.16
C ILE A 165 -4.53 11.40 -6.53
N ALA A 166 -3.47 10.65 -6.21
CA ALA A 166 -3.48 9.20 -6.37
C ALA A 166 -4.37 8.54 -5.30
N LEU A 167 -5.18 7.54 -5.68
CA LEU A 167 -6.08 6.82 -4.77
C LEU A 167 -5.54 5.42 -4.47
N LEU A 168 -5.27 5.11 -3.20
CA LEU A 168 -4.65 3.86 -2.78
C LEU A 168 -5.60 3.04 -1.92
N GLY A 169 -5.65 1.73 -2.15
CA GLY A 169 -6.42 0.78 -1.34
C GLY A 169 -7.80 0.47 -1.94
N GLY A 170 -8.83 0.53 -1.10
CA GLY A 170 -10.19 0.83 -1.52
C GLY A 170 -10.90 -0.11 -2.49
N LEU A 171 -10.71 -1.42 -2.38
CA LEU A 171 -11.78 -2.33 -2.84
C LEU A 171 -12.90 -2.48 -1.81
N GLY A 172 -12.57 -2.24 -0.54
CA GLY A 172 -13.43 -2.35 0.64
C GLY A 172 -13.60 -3.80 1.08
N ILE A 173 -13.35 -4.07 2.36
CA ILE A 173 -13.47 -5.43 2.92
C ILE A 173 -14.90 -5.97 2.77
N CYS A 174 -15.92 -5.13 2.96
CA CYS A 174 -17.32 -5.52 2.80
C CYS A 174 -17.64 -6.02 1.38
N GLN A 175 -17.05 -5.39 0.36
CA GLN A 175 -17.20 -5.88 -1.01
C GLN A 175 -16.38 -7.14 -1.22
N LEU A 176 -15.15 -7.23 -0.70
CA LEU A 176 -14.35 -8.45 -0.82
C LEU A 176 -15.06 -9.68 -0.24
N ASN A 177 -15.80 -9.56 0.87
CA ASN A 177 -16.50 -10.70 1.44
C ASN A 177 -17.95 -10.88 0.98
N SER A 178 -18.46 -10.03 0.08
CA SER A 178 -19.73 -10.27 -0.63
C SER A 178 -19.54 -10.69 -2.09
N ASP A 179 -18.46 -10.27 -2.75
CA ASP A 179 -18.20 -10.56 -4.15
C ASP A 179 -17.63 -11.97 -4.38
N SER A 180 -18.10 -12.62 -5.45
CA SER A 180 -17.44 -13.82 -5.97
C SER A 180 -16.04 -13.49 -6.55
N PRO A 181 -15.10 -14.45 -6.61
CA PRO A 181 -13.80 -14.25 -7.26
C PRO A 181 -13.89 -13.65 -8.68
N ALA A 182 -14.86 -14.10 -9.49
CA ALA A 182 -15.07 -13.58 -10.83
C ALA A 182 -15.56 -12.11 -10.83
N ALA A 183 -16.37 -11.72 -9.84
CA ALA A 183 -16.79 -10.33 -9.67
C ALA A 183 -15.61 -9.43 -9.28
N ILE A 184 -14.77 -9.88 -8.33
CA ILE A 184 -13.53 -9.18 -7.93
C ILE A 184 -12.63 -8.96 -9.16
N HIS A 185 -12.40 -9.99 -9.97
CA HIS A 185 -11.58 -9.90 -11.19
C HIS A 185 -12.15 -8.88 -12.19
N ARG A 186 -13.45 -8.95 -12.49
CA ARG A 186 -14.08 -8.02 -13.43
C ARG A 186 -14.00 -6.58 -12.94
N ARG A 187 -14.23 -6.35 -11.65
CA ARG A 187 -14.21 -5.02 -11.04
C ARG A 187 -12.81 -4.39 -11.10
N ILE A 188 -11.78 -5.11 -10.70
CA ILE A 188 -10.40 -4.61 -10.75
C ILE A 188 -9.94 -4.36 -12.19
N ARG A 189 -10.34 -5.22 -13.15
CA ARG A 189 -10.07 -4.98 -14.57
C ARG A 189 -10.79 -3.73 -15.08
N ALA A 190 -12.08 -3.57 -14.74
CA ALA A 190 -12.84 -2.39 -15.12
C ALA A 190 -12.24 -1.10 -14.52
N LEU A 191 -11.77 -1.14 -13.27
CA LEU A 191 -11.02 -0.03 -12.67
C LEU A 191 -9.73 0.26 -13.46
N HIS A 192 -8.96 -0.76 -13.82
CA HIS A 192 -7.74 -0.56 -14.61
C HIS A 192 -8.04 0.08 -15.98
N GLU A 193 -9.10 -0.36 -16.65
CA GLU A 193 -9.56 0.17 -17.94
C GLU A 193 -10.10 1.60 -17.81
N GLN A 194 -10.91 1.89 -16.78
CA GLN A 194 -11.46 3.23 -16.49
C GLN A 194 -10.34 4.24 -16.22
N THR A 195 -9.34 3.84 -15.46
CA THR A 195 -8.23 4.71 -15.04
C THR A 195 -7.14 4.80 -16.10
N GLY A 196 -7.08 3.88 -17.06
CA GLY A 196 -5.97 3.73 -18.00
C GLY A 196 -4.64 3.44 -17.30
N GLY A 197 -4.67 2.80 -16.12
CA GLY A 197 -3.46 2.54 -15.33
C GLY A 197 -2.89 3.77 -14.61
N VAL A 198 -3.68 4.82 -14.43
CA VAL A 198 -3.22 6.10 -13.86
C VAL A 198 -3.64 6.23 -12.40
N GLY A 199 -2.70 6.62 -11.53
CA GLY A 199 -3.04 7.24 -10.24
C GLY A 199 -3.81 6.38 -9.25
N TYR A 200 -3.70 5.06 -9.31
CA TYR A 200 -4.33 4.18 -8.33
C TYR A 200 -3.46 3.00 -7.90
N ALA A 201 -3.66 2.55 -6.66
CA ALA A 201 -3.08 1.33 -6.11
C ALA A 201 -4.18 0.42 -5.57
N ILE A 202 -4.07 -0.87 -5.87
CA ILE A 202 -5.00 -1.90 -5.39
C ILE A 202 -4.65 -2.23 -3.94
N GLY A 203 -5.66 -2.34 -3.09
CA GLY A 203 -5.54 -2.87 -1.73
C GLY A 203 -6.90 -3.11 -1.11
N THR A 204 -6.93 -3.75 0.05
CA THR A 204 -8.19 -4.05 0.73
C THR A 204 -8.83 -2.82 1.37
N GLY A 205 -8.00 -1.86 1.78
CA GLY A 205 -8.41 -0.63 2.42
C GLY A 205 -8.59 -0.73 3.94
N SER A 206 -8.44 -1.90 4.58
CA SER A 206 -8.77 -2.01 6.01
C SER A 206 -7.92 -3.02 6.78
N ASP A 207 -7.78 -2.74 8.07
CA ASP A 207 -7.24 -3.54 9.15
C ASP A 207 -8.10 -4.75 9.58
N GLY A 208 -9.31 -4.89 9.03
CA GLY A 208 -10.31 -5.89 9.42
C GLY A 208 -10.20 -7.24 8.70
N MET A 209 -9.10 -7.54 8.02
CA MET A 209 -8.98 -8.79 7.25
C MET A 209 -8.94 -10.03 8.16
N THR A 210 -9.95 -10.87 8.02
CA THR A 210 -10.08 -12.15 8.73
C THR A 210 -9.83 -13.34 7.80
N GLU A 211 -9.72 -14.55 8.37
CA GLU A 211 -9.61 -15.79 7.58
C GLU A 211 -10.78 -15.98 6.61
N ALA A 212 -11.98 -15.49 6.96
CA ALA A 212 -13.15 -15.52 6.09
C ALA A 212 -12.94 -14.71 4.79
N ASN A 213 -11.95 -13.83 4.75
CA ASN A 213 -11.68 -12.94 3.61
C ASN A 213 -10.45 -13.40 2.80
N TYR A 214 -9.78 -14.47 3.25
CA TYR A 214 -8.54 -14.95 2.66
C TYR A 214 -8.69 -15.32 1.18
N LEU A 215 -9.76 -16.04 0.81
CA LEU A 215 -9.99 -16.44 -0.58
C LEU A 215 -10.28 -15.24 -1.50
N SER A 216 -11.01 -14.25 -1.01
CA SER A 216 -11.27 -13.00 -1.73
C SER A 216 -9.99 -12.18 -1.91
N PHE A 217 -9.14 -12.14 -0.88
CA PHE A 217 -7.84 -11.51 -0.96
C PHE A 217 -6.92 -12.21 -1.97
N ILE A 218 -6.86 -13.55 -1.97
CA ILE A 218 -6.13 -14.31 -2.99
C ILE A 218 -6.67 -13.98 -4.39
N SER A 219 -7.98 -13.86 -4.55
CA SER A 219 -8.60 -13.51 -5.84
C SER A 219 -8.15 -12.11 -6.31
N MET A 220 -8.15 -11.12 -5.41
CA MET A 220 -7.61 -9.78 -5.68
C MET A 220 -6.13 -9.84 -6.11
N LEU A 221 -5.31 -10.59 -5.39
CA LEU A 221 -3.89 -10.78 -5.72
C LEU A 221 -3.71 -11.53 -7.06
N GLY A 222 -4.62 -12.45 -7.39
CA GLY A 222 -4.62 -13.18 -8.65
C GLY A 222 -4.81 -12.25 -9.85
N ILE A 223 -5.85 -11.41 -9.84
CA ILE A 223 -6.07 -10.43 -10.92
C ILE A 223 -4.99 -9.35 -10.95
N PHE A 224 -4.48 -8.88 -9.81
CA PHE A 224 -3.33 -7.98 -9.76
C PHE A 224 -2.13 -8.58 -10.52
N ASN A 225 -1.76 -9.83 -10.23
CA ASN A 225 -0.64 -10.50 -10.90
C ASN A 225 -0.88 -10.70 -12.40
N ASN A 226 -2.12 -10.96 -12.83
CA ASN A 226 -2.47 -11.06 -14.24
C ASN A 226 -2.24 -9.73 -14.95
N LEU A 227 -2.78 -8.63 -14.42
CA LEU A 227 -2.61 -7.29 -14.99
C LEU A 227 -1.13 -6.88 -15.05
N VAL A 228 -0.35 -7.13 -13.97
CA VAL A 228 1.10 -6.88 -13.97
C VAL A 228 1.83 -7.67 -15.07
N SER A 229 1.35 -8.87 -15.39
CA SER A 229 1.96 -9.72 -16.42
C SER A 229 1.64 -9.26 -17.84
N GLU A 230 0.48 -8.65 -18.07
CA GLU A 230 0.06 -8.07 -19.36
C GLU A 230 0.98 -6.91 -19.80
N PHE A 231 1.59 -6.17 -18.87
CA PHE A 231 2.56 -5.11 -19.17
C PHE A 231 3.97 -5.62 -19.56
N ARG A 232 4.18 -6.95 -19.57
CA ARG A 232 5.48 -7.56 -19.92
C ARG A 232 5.57 -8.03 -21.36
N THR A 233 4.44 -8.12 -22.05
CA THR A 233 4.33 -8.52 -23.46
C THR A 233 4.34 -7.30 -24.37
#